data_AF-A0A0G4EJ74-F1
#
_entry.id   AF-A0A0G4EJ74-F1
#
_cell.length_a   1.000
_cell.length_b   1.000
_cell.length_c   1.000
_cell.angle_alpha   90.00
_cell.angle_beta   90.00
_cell.angle_gamma   90.00
#
_symmetry.space_group_name_H-M   'P 1'
#
loop_
_entity.id
_entity.type
_entity.pdbx_description
1 polymer ?
#
loop_
_entity_poly.entity_id
_entity_poly.type
_entity_poly.pdbx_seq_one_letter_code
_entity_poly.pdbx_strand_id
1 'polypeptide(L)'
;MGVRRSSVAICAAALLGLSEVAWTFRVQHSFSDATRLTRTPSLRRPSLPEQQSTGPAASENAECTSRRGYAEEAARAAVGIAALSPLLPSFPSNAAKSWQGGLNAPSAAGSRVNKDADSLLRYGLPIQDKDVTALQVELEAVKGDIPVKRFDSAVNHLNKARVLIRDKEASLLKAIRPKSEDKAKELLASIGASVDPLIEAIREPASRGSPQEAAKLDKCLELQGGIADKMTALMALMVPENYKVPVPQEFASLPQLQGRAKVEMVVKKADGSKFDLEGRLYDEAKLVMVVDGWNAPVTAGNFVDLVSKGFYDSMKISRSDGFVVQTGKPDSGPEGYVPTGAKEPRRVPLEIFVKGDNAPMYGETTEEDGRGFAATTLPFQAYGALGMARSEFDNNSGSSQFFWLLFDSDLTPAGKNFMDGRYACFGYTVSGADFLRDIRVGDTIVSARVVEGIDKLQKTGKSESPSYAV
;
A
#
# COMPACT_ATOMS: atom_id res chain seq x y z
N MET A 1 34.07 76.43 -11.20
CA MET A 1 34.98 76.97 -12.26
C MET A 1 35.62 75.79 -12.99
N GLY A 2 35.81 75.87 -14.32
CA GLY A 2 36.58 74.89 -15.13
C GLY A 2 35.83 73.58 -15.48
N VAL A 3 35.32 73.24 -16.70
CA VAL A 3 35.80 73.31 -18.12
C VAL A 3 36.73 72.12 -18.46
N ARG A 4 36.54 71.27 -19.51
CA ARG A 4 35.50 71.12 -20.57
C ARG A 4 35.67 69.80 -21.41
N ARG A 5 34.69 69.59 -22.33
CA ARG A 5 34.57 68.65 -23.50
C ARG A 5 34.04 67.25 -23.14
N SER A 6 33.26 66.52 -23.96
CA SER A 6 32.35 66.80 -25.12
C SER A 6 31.43 65.54 -25.26
N SER A 7 30.19 65.48 -25.79
CA SER A 7 29.35 66.27 -26.73
C SER A 7 29.34 65.82 -28.21
N VAL A 8 28.34 64.99 -28.61
CA VAL A 8 27.58 64.89 -29.91
C VAL A 8 26.28 64.09 -29.57
N ALA A 9 25.04 64.60 -29.53
CA ALA A 9 24.07 65.11 -30.53
C ALA A 9 23.12 64.00 -31.12
N ILE A 10 21.79 63.96 -30.86
CA ILE A 10 20.62 64.71 -31.44
C ILE A 10 20.15 64.08 -32.80
N CYS A 11 18.89 63.78 -33.19
CA CYS A 11 17.53 64.42 -33.15
C CYS A 11 16.40 63.32 -33.18
N ALA A 12 15.13 63.46 -32.73
CA ALA A 12 13.93 64.17 -33.29
C ALA A 12 13.50 63.74 -34.72
N ALA A 13 12.23 63.63 -35.19
CA ALA A 13 10.86 64.01 -34.72
C ALA A 13 9.79 63.12 -35.47
N ALA A 14 8.62 62.72 -34.93
CA ALA A 14 7.29 63.38 -34.82
C ALA A 14 6.23 63.12 -35.95
N LEU A 15 4.94 63.02 -35.52
CA LEU A 15 3.64 63.26 -36.22
C LEU A 15 2.85 62.15 -37.00
N LEU A 16 1.60 61.95 -36.52
CA LEU A 16 0.30 61.76 -37.22
C LEU A 16 -0.05 60.51 -38.08
N GLY A 17 -1.11 59.81 -37.65
CA GLY A 17 -2.40 59.87 -38.38
C GLY A 17 -2.88 58.66 -39.24
N LEU A 18 -4.01 58.06 -38.82
CA LEU A 18 -5.08 57.42 -39.63
C LEU A 18 -4.72 56.36 -40.70
N SER A 19 -5.14 55.10 -40.50
CA SER A 19 -6.27 54.49 -41.24
C SER A 19 -6.50 53.01 -40.86
N GLU A 20 -7.62 52.45 -41.30
CA GLU A 20 -8.16 51.12 -40.96
C GLU A 20 -7.33 49.95 -41.51
N VAL A 21 -7.48 48.75 -40.92
CA VAL A 21 -8.16 47.58 -41.53
C VAL A 21 -8.30 46.49 -40.45
N ALA A 22 -9.51 45.96 -40.30
CA ALA A 22 -9.79 44.83 -39.40
C ALA A 22 -9.93 43.52 -40.18
N TRP A 23 -9.45 42.41 -39.62
CA TRP A 23 -9.84 41.05 -40.03
C TRP A 23 -10.08 40.16 -38.81
N THR A 24 -11.35 40.04 -38.42
CA THR A 24 -11.84 38.94 -37.57
C THR A 24 -12.40 37.85 -38.47
N PHE A 25 -11.92 36.61 -38.34
CA PHE A 25 -12.54 35.46 -39.01
C PHE A 25 -13.45 34.71 -38.03
N ARG A 26 -14.76 34.79 -38.26
CA ARG A 26 -15.81 33.98 -37.64
C ARG A 26 -16.69 33.45 -38.76
N VAL A 27 -16.85 32.14 -38.88
CA VAL A 27 -17.83 31.53 -39.80
C VAL A 27 -18.68 30.54 -39.02
N GLN A 28 -19.98 30.74 -39.09
CA GLN A 28 -21.03 29.87 -38.55
C GLN A 28 -22.28 30.11 -39.40
N HIS A 29 -23.07 29.05 -39.64
CA HIS A 29 -24.38 28.95 -40.35
C HIS A 29 -24.34 27.93 -41.51
N SER A 30 -25.42 27.21 -41.86
CA SER A 30 -26.65 26.83 -41.12
C SER A 30 -27.42 25.76 -41.94
N PHE A 31 -28.08 24.81 -41.25
CA PHE A 31 -29.29 24.03 -41.60
C PHE A 31 -29.73 23.79 -43.07
N SER A 32 -30.11 22.54 -43.41
CA SER A 32 -31.54 22.17 -43.58
C SER A 32 -31.85 20.65 -43.80
N ASP A 33 -33.07 20.29 -43.42
CA ASP A 33 -33.81 19.03 -43.21
C ASP A 33 -33.79 17.77 -44.14
N ALA A 34 -33.97 16.64 -43.43
CA ALA A 34 -34.94 15.51 -43.62
C ALA A 34 -35.05 14.63 -44.90
N THR A 35 -34.95 13.30 -44.71
CA THR A 35 -36.02 12.30 -45.06
C THR A 35 -35.80 10.91 -44.41
N ARG A 36 -36.70 9.94 -44.67
CA ARG A 36 -37.05 8.77 -43.83
C ARG A 36 -36.73 7.39 -44.46
N LEU A 37 -36.58 6.35 -43.60
CA LEU A 37 -36.70 4.89 -43.89
C LEU A 37 -35.59 4.27 -44.79
N THR A 38 -35.15 3.00 -44.69
CA THR A 38 -35.77 1.70 -44.28
C THR A 38 -34.78 0.75 -43.52
N ARG A 39 -35.21 -0.50 -43.21
CA ARG A 39 -34.50 -1.53 -42.41
C ARG A 39 -33.68 -2.56 -43.24
N THR A 40 -32.47 -2.92 -42.76
CA THR A 40 -31.79 -4.28 -42.79
C THR A 40 -31.53 -4.97 -44.16
N PRO A 41 -30.67 -6.03 -44.30
CA PRO A 41 -30.00 -6.86 -43.28
C PRO A 41 -28.47 -7.13 -43.49
N SER A 42 -27.93 -8.00 -42.62
CA SER A 42 -26.55 -8.50 -42.56
C SER A 42 -26.14 -9.46 -43.68
N LEU A 43 -24.86 -9.45 -44.10
CA LEU A 43 -24.20 -10.58 -44.78
C LEU A 43 -22.69 -10.71 -44.45
N ARG A 44 -22.12 -11.89 -44.76
CA ARG A 44 -20.83 -12.43 -44.26
C ARG A 44 -19.57 -11.86 -44.94
N ARG A 45 -18.43 -11.95 -44.24
CA ARG A 45 -17.07 -11.83 -44.84
C ARG A 45 -16.63 -13.16 -45.49
N PRO A 46 -15.92 -13.15 -46.64
CA PRO A 46 -15.23 -14.31 -47.19
C PRO A 46 -13.78 -14.44 -46.69
N SER A 47 -13.17 -15.60 -46.94
CA SER A 47 -11.82 -16.04 -46.51
C SER A 47 -11.00 -16.61 -47.68
N LEU A 48 -9.70 -16.86 -47.45
CA LEU A 48 -8.70 -17.69 -48.17
C LEU A 48 -7.43 -16.93 -48.63
N PRO A 49 -6.27 -17.59 -48.90
CA PRO A 49 -5.92 -19.00 -48.61
C PRO A 49 -4.58 -19.18 -47.84
N GLU A 50 -4.34 -20.44 -47.47
CA GLU A 50 -3.14 -21.01 -46.84
C GLU A 50 -2.26 -21.71 -47.90
N GLN A 51 -0.93 -21.78 -47.72
CA GLN A 51 -0.03 -22.54 -48.61
C GLN A 51 0.72 -23.64 -47.87
N GLN A 52 0.69 -24.85 -48.44
CA GLN A 52 1.51 -26.00 -48.06
C GLN A 52 2.65 -26.19 -49.08
N SER A 53 3.78 -26.75 -48.66
CA SER A 53 4.77 -27.34 -49.59
C SER A 53 5.33 -28.66 -49.06
N THR A 54 5.35 -29.64 -49.96
CA THR A 54 5.68 -31.06 -49.80
C THR A 54 7.16 -31.37 -49.48
N GLY A 55 7.41 -32.56 -48.90
CA GLY A 55 8.76 -33.19 -48.82
C GLY A 55 9.27 -33.73 -50.17
N PRO A 56 10.40 -34.49 -50.18
CA PRO A 56 10.33 -35.94 -49.93
C PRO A 56 11.52 -36.52 -49.12
N ALA A 57 11.76 -37.85 -49.19
CA ALA A 57 12.45 -38.67 -48.16
C ALA A 57 13.68 -39.49 -48.65
N ALA A 58 14.31 -40.22 -47.70
CA ALA A 58 15.38 -41.24 -47.84
C ALA A 58 16.80 -40.70 -48.12
N SER A 59 17.94 -41.33 -47.72
CA SER A 59 18.23 -42.65 -47.11
C SER A 59 19.59 -42.70 -46.36
N GLU A 60 19.72 -43.62 -45.40
CA GLU A 60 20.93 -44.38 -44.96
C GLU A 60 22.22 -43.73 -44.34
N ASN A 61 22.51 -44.20 -43.11
CA ASN A 61 23.79 -44.70 -42.57
C ASN A 61 25.07 -43.82 -42.51
N ALA A 62 25.45 -43.42 -41.28
CA ALA A 62 26.77 -43.69 -40.68
C ALA A 62 26.76 -43.45 -39.15
N GLU A 63 27.45 -44.30 -38.38
CA GLU A 63 27.55 -44.22 -36.92
C GLU A 63 28.61 -43.21 -36.45
N CYS A 64 28.37 -42.54 -35.30
CA CYS A 64 29.36 -42.50 -34.23
C CYS A 64 28.70 -42.26 -32.86
N THR A 65 29.34 -42.74 -31.79
CA THR A 65 28.67 -43.07 -30.52
C THR A 65 28.90 -42.09 -29.37
N SER A 66 28.00 -42.22 -28.38
CA SER A 66 28.20 -41.89 -26.94
C SER A 66 27.91 -40.44 -26.50
N ARG A 67 27.30 -40.17 -25.33
CA ARG A 67 26.94 -41.03 -24.17
C ARG A 67 25.53 -40.75 -23.62
N ARG A 68 24.80 -41.85 -23.36
CA ARG A 68 23.82 -42.13 -22.28
C ARG A 68 23.07 -40.97 -21.60
N GLY A 69 21.73 -41.01 -21.72
CA GLY A 69 20.80 -40.54 -20.69
C GLY A 69 20.05 -41.72 -20.02
N TYR A 70 18.99 -41.37 -19.28
CA TYR A 70 17.95 -42.23 -18.67
C TYR A 70 18.42 -43.10 -17.46
N ALA A 71 17.81 -43.10 -16.28
CA ALA A 71 16.41 -42.94 -15.82
C ALA A 71 15.53 -44.20 -15.97
N GLU A 72 14.96 -44.65 -14.82
CA GLU A 72 14.02 -45.77 -14.61
C GLU A 72 14.57 -47.17 -14.99
N GLU A 73 14.36 -48.25 -14.21
CA GLU A 73 13.08 -48.82 -13.78
C GLU A 73 13.21 -49.66 -12.48
N ALA A 74 12.13 -50.33 -12.05
CA ALA A 74 11.98 -50.89 -10.70
C ALA A 74 12.02 -52.44 -10.58
N ALA A 75 12.20 -52.90 -9.33
CA ALA A 75 11.79 -54.19 -8.74
C ALA A 75 12.50 -55.51 -9.15
N ARG A 76 13.16 -56.16 -8.18
CA ARG A 76 12.74 -57.51 -7.67
C ARG A 76 13.50 -58.02 -6.42
N ALA A 77 12.72 -58.30 -5.38
CA ALA A 77 12.79 -59.30 -4.27
C ALA A 77 14.12 -59.90 -3.74
N ALA A 78 14.29 -59.76 -2.40
CA ALA A 78 14.74 -60.73 -1.37
C ALA A 78 16.18 -61.32 -1.43
N VAL A 79 16.99 -61.35 -0.36
CA VAL A 79 16.84 -61.97 1.00
C VAL A 79 17.91 -61.38 1.95
N GLY A 80 17.67 -61.24 3.29
CA GLY A 80 18.81 -60.94 4.21
C GLY A 80 18.60 -60.37 5.64
N ILE A 81 17.74 -60.98 6.48
CA ILE A 81 17.87 -61.04 7.97
C ILE A 81 17.98 -59.72 8.81
N ALA A 82 16.81 -59.31 9.32
CA ALA A 82 16.47 -58.89 10.72
C ALA A 82 17.49 -58.23 11.69
N ALA A 83 17.09 -57.05 12.22
CA ALA A 83 17.18 -56.71 13.65
C ALA A 83 16.19 -55.59 14.09
N LEU A 84 15.24 -55.95 14.98
CA LEU A 84 14.59 -55.15 16.03
C LEU A 84 13.93 -53.77 15.76
N SER A 85 12.60 -53.78 15.82
CA SER A 85 11.68 -52.70 16.26
C SER A 85 10.30 -53.35 16.55
N PRO A 86 9.30 -52.68 17.17
CA PRO A 86 9.22 -51.26 17.56
C PRO A 86 8.75 -51.02 19.01
N LEU A 87 8.76 -49.74 19.44
CA LEU A 87 7.67 -49.11 20.19
C LEU A 87 7.88 -47.58 20.23
N LEU A 88 7.28 -46.88 19.27
CA LEU A 88 7.07 -45.43 19.33
C LEU A 88 5.57 -45.16 19.20
N PRO A 89 4.98 -44.25 19.99
CA PRO A 89 3.56 -43.97 19.93
C PRO A 89 3.21 -43.22 18.64
N SER A 90 2.10 -43.63 18.03
CA SER A 90 1.52 -42.98 16.86
C SER A 90 1.08 -41.55 17.18
N PHE A 91 1.83 -40.55 16.72
CA PHE A 91 1.30 -39.18 16.67
C PHE A 91 0.25 -39.10 15.55
N PRO A 92 -0.97 -38.61 15.83
CA PRO A 92 -1.96 -38.44 14.78
C PRO A 92 -1.47 -37.39 13.78
N SER A 93 -1.44 -37.77 12.51
CA SER A 93 -1.26 -36.87 11.39
C SER A 93 -2.47 -35.94 11.29
N ASN A 94 -2.45 -34.85 12.06
CA ASN A 94 -3.30 -33.69 11.81
C ASN A 94 -2.90 -33.10 10.47
N ALA A 95 -3.53 -33.62 9.41
CA ALA A 95 -3.53 -32.99 8.10
C ALA A 95 -3.94 -31.53 8.30
N ALA A 96 -3.01 -30.61 8.04
CA ALA A 96 -3.27 -29.19 8.12
C ALA A 96 -4.37 -28.86 7.12
N LYS A 97 -5.61 -28.70 7.61
CA LYS A 97 -6.72 -28.21 6.81
C LYS A 97 -6.30 -26.84 6.29
N SER A 98 -6.08 -26.77 4.99
CA SER A 98 -5.73 -25.54 4.28
C SER A 98 -6.76 -24.47 4.60
N TRP A 99 -6.31 -23.42 5.28
CA TRP A 99 -7.14 -22.24 5.54
C TRP A 99 -7.39 -21.51 4.22
N GLN A 100 -8.49 -21.83 3.55
CA GLN A 100 -9.11 -20.92 2.60
C GLN A 100 -9.70 -19.74 3.39
N GLY A 101 -8.90 -18.68 3.59
CA GLY A 101 -9.31 -17.52 4.38
C GLY A 101 -8.38 -16.31 4.28
N GLY A 102 -8.89 -15.23 3.67
CA GLY A 102 -8.36 -13.87 3.79
C GLY A 102 -8.16 -13.17 2.44
N LEU A 103 -8.78 -12.00 2.29
CA LEU A 103 -8.78 -11.16 1.07
C LEU A 103 -7.41 -10.60 0.65
N ASN A 104 -6.34 -10.88 1.40
CA ASN A 104 -5.00 -10.32 1.15
C ASN A 104 -4.14 -11.21 0.23
N ALA A 105 -4.62 -12.39 -0.15
CA ALA A 105 -4.08 -13.17 -1.25
C ALA A 105 -5.25 -13.55 -2.18
N PRO A 106 -5.27 -13.09 -3.45
CA PRO A 106 -6.35 -13.43 -4.36
C PRO A 106 -6.32 -14.92 -4.69
N SER A 107 -7.23 -15.67 -4.08
CA SER A 107 -7.31 -17.13 -4.16
C SER A 107 -7.97 -17.65 -5.45
N ALA A 108 -8.32 -16.75 -6.38
CA ALA A 108 -8.86 -17.08 -7.69
C ALA A 108 -8.61 -15.96 -8.71
N ALA A 109 -8.53 -16.31 -9.99
CA ALA A 109 -8.60 -15.35 -11.09
C ALA A 109 -9.89 -14.50 -10.97
N GLY A 110 -9.74 -13.18 -10.92
CA GLY A 110 -10.87 -12.24 -10.76
C GLY A 110 -11.21 -11.85 -9.31
N SER A 111 -10.49 -12.33 -8.30
CA SER A 111 -10.61 -11.76 -6.94
C SER A 111 -9.86 -10.42 -6.84
N ARG A 112 -10.53 -9.39 -6.30
CA ARG A 112 -9.96 -8.04 -6.14
C ARG A 112 -8.85 -8.06 -5.08
N VAL A 113 -7.72 -7.42 -5.38
CA VAL A 113 -6.63 -7.20 -4.42
C VAL A 113 -7.04 -6.12 -3.42
N ASN A 114 -6.67 -6.30 -2.14
CA ASN A 114 -6.96 -5.31 -1.11
C ASN A 114 -5.94 -4.16 -1.15
N LYS A 115 -6.33 -3.00 -1.68
CA LYS A 115 -5.48 -1.80 -1.77
C LYS A 115 -5.78 -0.77 -0.67
N ASP A 116 -6.72 -1.04 0.22
CA ASP A 116 -7.17 -0.07 1.23
C ASP A 116 -6.19 -0.05 2.41
N ALA A 117 -5.49 1.07 2.61
CA ALA A 117 -4.47 1.21 3.65
C ALA A 117 -5.02 0.87 5.05
N ASP A 118 -6.21 1.38 5.40
CA ASP A 118 -6.84 1.09 6.69
C ASP A 118 -7.28 -0.37 6.83
N SER A 119 -7.74 -1.02 5.76
CA SER A 119 -8.04 -2.45 5.75
C SER A 119 -6.78 -3.29 5.95
N LEU A 120 -5.70 -3.01 5.22
CA LEU A 120 -4.42 -3.69 5.39
C LEU A 120 -3.89 -3.52 6.82
N LEU A 121 -4.01 -2.31 7.39
CA LEU A 121 -3.68 -2.07 8.80
C LEU A 121 -4.57 -2.86 9.76
N ARG A 122 -5.88 -2.99 9.52
CA ARG A 122 -6.74 -3.84 10.38
C ARG A 122 -6.39 -5.32 10.26
N TYR A 123 -6.10 -5.83 9.05
CA TYR A 123 -5.61 -7.20 8.85
C TYR A 123 -4.23 -7.45 9.45
N GLY A 124 -3.39 -6.43 9.57
CA GLY A 124 -2.11 -6.49 10.25
C GLY A 124 -2.18 -6.45 11.78
N LEU A 125 -3.37 -6.41 12.39
CA LEU A 125 -3.47 -6.48 13.84
C LEU A 125 -3.17 -7.90 14.35
N PRO A 126 -2.45 -8.05 15.49
CA PRO A 126 -2.11 -9.35 16.07
C PRO A 126 -3.32 -9.96 16.82
N ILE A 127 -4.37 -10.27 16.06
CA ILE A 127 -5.65 -10.81 16.53
C ILE A 127 -5.99 -12.08 15.77
N GLN A 128 -6.63 -13.04 16.44
CA GLN A 128 -7.02 -14.33 15.85
C GLN A 128 -8.47 -14.68 16.17
N ASP A 129 -9.38 -13.73 15.94
CA ASP A 129 -10.82 -13.95 16.10
C ASP A 129 -11.55 -14.01 14.74
N LYS A 130 -12.42 -15.02 14.59
CA LYS A 130 -13.14 -15.27 13.34
C LYS A 130 -14.39 -14.43 13.18
N ASP A 131 -15.09 -14.12 14.28
CA ASP A 131 -16.34 -13.38 14.23
C ASP A 131 -16.07 -11.89 13.93
N VAL A 132 -15.00 -11.30 14.50
CA VAL A 132 -14.56 -9.93 14.17
C VAL A 132 -14.05 -9.82 12.74
N THR A 133 -13.35 -10.85 12.25
CA THR A 133 -12.89 -10.92 10.85
C THR A 133 -14.10 -11.01 9.91
N ALA A 134 -15.12 -11.81 10.23
CA ALA A 134 -16.34 -11.88 9.44
C ALA A 134 -17.10 -10.54 9.42
N LEU A 135 -17.19 -9.86 10.57
CA LEU A 135 -17.80 -8.53 10.68
C LEU A 135 -17.05 -7.49 9.82
N GLN A 136 -15.72 -7.49 9.87
CA GLN A 136 -14.89 -6.64 9.02
C GLN A 136 -15.18 -6.88 7.53
N VAL A 137 -15.17 -8.14 7.08
CA VAL A 137 -15.37 -8.50 5.67
C VAL A 137 -16.70 -7.97 5.13
N GLU A 138 -17.78 -8.10 5.91
CA GLU A 138 -19.09 -7.58 5.52
C GLU A 138 -19.11 -6.03 5.50
N LEU A 139 -18.46 -5.35 6.44
CA LEU A 139 -18.40 -3.87 6.47
C LEU A 139 -17.48 -3.25 5.41
N GLU A 140 -16.41 -3.94 5.02
CA GLU A 140 -15.46 -3.47 4.00
C GLU A 140 -15.96 -3.71 2.57
N ALA A 141 -16.72 -4.79 2.33
CA ALA A 141 -17.33 -5.07 1.04
C ALA A 141 -18.20 -3.89 0.54
N VAL A 142 -18.86 -3.18 1.46
CA VAL A 142 -19.66 -1.99 1.20
C VAL A 142 -18.85 -0.88 0.51
N LYS A 143 -17.59 -0.64 0.94
CA LYS A 143 -16.67 0.34 0.33
C LYS A 143 -16.40 0.02 -1.14
N GLY A 144 -16.27 -1.26 -1.46
CA GLY A 144 -16.02 -1.75 -2.82
C GLY A 144 -17.25 -1.82 -3.73
N ASP A 145 -18.46 -1.77 -3.15
CA ASP A 145 -19.75 -1.87 -3.87
C ASP A 145 -20.41 -0.51 -4.15
N ILE A 146 -20.22 0.49 -3.28
CA ILE A 146 -20.78 1.85 -3.47
C ILE A 146 -20.32 2.49 -4.79
N PRO A 147 -19.01 2.59 -5.13
CA PRO A 147 -18.56 3.28 -6.34
C PRO A 147 -19.02 2.59 -7.64
N VAL A 148 -19.11 1.26 -7.61
CA VAL A 148 -19.62 0.46 -8.74
C VAL A 148 -21.15 0.28 -8.72
N LYS A 149 -21.85 1.00 -7.84
CA LYS A 149 -23.32 1.11 -7.77
C LYS A 149 -24.03 -0.22 -7.51
N ARG A 150 -23.36 -1.16 -6.83
CA ARG A 150 -23.92 -2.44 -6.40
C ARG A 150 -24.72 -2.28 -5.09
N PHE A 151 -25.66 -1.33 -5.09
CA PHE A 151 -26.38 -0.90 -3.89
C PHE A 151 -27.10 -2.04 -3.15
N ASP A 152 -27.72 -2.98 -3.86
CA ASP A 152 -28.35 -4.14 -3.22
C ASP A 152 -27.33 -5.08 -2.55
N SER A 153 -26.13 -5.22 -3.11
CA SER A 153 -25.06 -5.99 -2.48
C SER A 153 -24.55 -5.28 -1.22
N ALA A 154 -24.32 -3.96 -1.29
CA ALA A 154 -23.98 -3.14 -0.13
C ALA A 154 -25.02 -3.23 1.00
N VAL A 155 -26.32 -3.13 0.69
CA VAL A 155 -27.40 -3.28 1.69
C VAL A 155 -27.44 -4.69 2.27
N ASN A 156 -27.20 -5.74 1.47
CA ASN A 156 -27.13 -7.11 1.97
C ASN A 156 -25.93 -7.33 2.90
N HIS A 157 -24.77 -6.77 2.57
CA HIS A 157 -23.58 -6.77 3.42
C HIS A 157 -23.83 -6.05 4.77
N LEU A 158 -24.46 -4.86 4.73
CA LEU A 158 -24.86 -4.12 5.92
C LEU A 158 -25.86 -4.90 6.80
N ASN A 159 -26.86 -5.56 6.21
CA ASN A 159 -27.81 -6.38 6.96
C ASN A 159 -27.14 -7.59 7.63
N LYS A 160 -26.19 -8.25 6.96
CA LYS A 160 -25.40 -9.32 7.58
C LYS A 160 -24.51 -8.81 8.71
N ALA A 161 -23.91 -7.62 8.58
CA ALA A 161 -23.14 -7.01 9.65
C ALA A 161 -24.00 -6.77 10.90
N ARG A 162 -25.26 -6.30 10.75
CA ARG A 162 -26.22 -6.20 11.87
C ARG A 162 -26.50 -7.55 12.53
N VAL A 163 -26.70 -8.60 11.73
CA VAL A 163 -26.93 -9.97 12.23
C VAL A 163 -25.70 -10.49 12.98
N LEU A 164 -24.49 -10.27 12.45
CA LEU A 164 -23.24 -10.62 13.13
C LEU A 164 -23.08 -9.88 14.46
N ILE A 165 -23.30 -8.56 14.51
CA ILE A 165 -23.24 -7.79 15.76
C ILE A 165 -24.21 -8.37 16.79
N ARG A 166 -25.48 -8.59 16.41
CA ARG A 166 -26.53 -9.12 17.30
C ARG A 166 -26.25 -10.54 17.79
N ASP A 167 -25.88 -11.45 16.87
CA ASP A 167 -25.79 -12.89 17.16
C ASP A 167 -24.42 -13.31 17.70
N LYS A 168 -23.39 -12.47 17.53
CA LYS A 168 -22.00 -12.73 17.95
C LYS A 168 -21.48 -11.77 19.03
N GLU A 169 -22.28 -10.85 19.55
CA GLU A 169 -21.85 -9.86 20.56
C GLU A 169 -21.02 -10.50 21.69
N ALA A 170 -21.53 -11.55 22.34
CA ALA A 170 -20.84 -12.24 23.42
C ALA A 170 -19.52 -12.92 23.00
N SER A 171 -19.40 -13.32 21.72
CA SER A 171 -18.17 -13.87 21.14
C SER A 171 -17.14 -12.76 20.89
N LEU A 172 -17.58 -11.67 20.27
CA LEU A 172 -16.78 -10.47 19.99
C LEU A 172 -16.24 -9.87 21.29
N LEU A 173 -17.08 -9.72 22.32
CA LEU A 173 -16.67 -9.18 23.63
C LEU A 173 -15.68 -10.09 24.36
N LYS A 174 -15.73 -11.42 24.15
CA LYS A 174 -14.75 -12.36 24.74
C LYS A 174 -13.32 -12.14 24.20
N ALA A 175 -13.17 -11.58 23.00
CA ALA A 175 -11.87 -11.23 22.42
C ALA A 175 -11.34 -9.86 22.90
N ILE A 176 -12.12 -9.08 23.64
CA ILE A 176 -11.75 -7.74 24.11
C ILE A 176 -10.94 -7.81 25.41
N ARG A 177 -9.99 -6.88 25.56
CA ARG A 177 -9.25 -6.70 26.83
C ARG A 177 -10.22 -6.46 28.02
N PRO A 178 -10.03 -7.09 29.20
CA PRO A 178 -10.98 -7.01 30.31
C PRO A 178 -11.38 -5.59 30.76
N LYS A 179 -10.48 -4.60 30.66
CA LYS A 179 -10.75 -3.19 31.02
C LYS A 179 -11.38 -2.36 29.89
N SER A 180 -11.79 -2.99 28.80
CA SER A 180 -12.28 -2.32 27.59
C SER A 180 -13.66 -2.83 27.13
N GLU A 181 -14.31 -3.70 27.90
CA GLU A 181 -15.59 -4.33 27.53
C GLU A 181 -16.70 -3.30 27.29
N ASP A 182 -16.88 -2.34 28.19
CA ASP A 182 -17.92 -1.31 28.05
C ASP A 182 -17.71 -0.43 26.82
N LYS A 183 -16.47 0.00 26.57
CA LYS A 183 -16.10 0.73 25.34
C LYS A 183 -16.32 -0.11 24.07
N ALA A 184 -16.15 -1.42 24.14
CA ALA A 184 -16.43 -2.32 23.02
C ALA A 184 -17.94 -2.47 22.77
N LYS A 185 -18.77 -2.53 23.82
CA LYS A 185 -20.24 -2.48 23.70
C LYS A 185 -20.69 -1.16 23.08
N GLU A 186 -20.16 -0.02 23.54
CA GLU A 186 -20.42 1.30 22.95
C GLU A 186 -20.07 1.34 21.46
N LEU A 187 -18.90 0.81 21.07
CA LEU A 187 -18.47 0.74 19.66
C LEU A 187 -19.37 -0.17 18.83
N LEU A 188 -19.72 -1.37 19.32
CA LEU A 188 -20.63 -2.29 18.62
C LEU A 188 -22.03 -1.69 18.43
N ALA A 189 -22.58 -1.07 19.46
CA ALA A 189 -23.84 -0.33 19.39
C ALA A 189 -23.75 0.84 18.39
N SER A 190 -22.65 1.59 18.42
CA SER A 190 -22.43 2.74 17.52
C SER A 190 -22.24 2.31 16.06
N ILE A 191 -21.58 1.17 15.79
CA ILE A 191 -21.51 0.55 14.46
C ILE A 191 -22.92 0.15 14.02
N GLY A 192 -23.67 -0.59 14.85
CA GLY A 192 -25.04 -1.02 14.55
C GLY A 192 -25.99 0.16 14.25
N ALA A 193 -25.89 1.24 15.02
CA ALA A 193 -26.65 2.47 14.80
C ALA A 193 -26.21 3.25 13.54
N SER A 194 -24.95 3.13 13.11
CA SER A 194 -24.44 3.76 11.88
C SER A 194 -24.95 3.05 10.60
N VAL A 195 -25.47 1.82 10.70
CA VAL A 195 -25.91 1.05 9.52
C VAL A 195 -27.16 1.64 8.88
N ASP A 196 -28.19 2.01 9.66
CA ASP A 196 -29.45 2.51 9.10
C ASP A 196 -29.27 3.83 8.30
N PRO A 197 -28.57 4.86 8.80
CA PRO A 197 -28.26 6.06 8.02
C PRO A 197 -27.54 5.79 6.69
N LEU A 198 -26.68 4.77 6.63
CA LEU A 198 -26.00 4.37 5.40
C LEU A 198 -26.95 3.62 4.45
N ILE A 199 -27.83 2.76 4.95
CA ILE A 199 -28.88 2.12 4.11
C ILE A 199 -29.83 3.17 3.56
N GLU A 200 -30.21 4.17 4.35
CA GLU A 200 -31.04 5.31 3.92
C GLU A 200 -30.33 6.12 2.82
N ALA A 201 -29.07 6.53 3.04
CA ALA A 201 -28.28 7.24 2.04
C ALA A 201 -28.13 6.43 0.73
N ILE A 202 -27.90 5.12 0.82
CA ILE A 202 -27.84 4.22 -0.35
C ILE A 202 -29.18 4.16 -1.11
N ARG A 203 -30.31 4.32 -0.41
CA ARG A 203 -31.67 4.27 -0.99
C ARG A 203 -32.18 5.62 -1.51
N GLU A 204 -31.50 6.73 -1.24
CA GLU A 204 -31.89 8.05 -1.75
C GLU A 204 -32.04 8.04 -3.29
N PRO A 205 -33.15 8.55 -3.84
CA PRO A 205 -33.35 8.58 -5.29
C PRO A 205 -32.44 9.62 -5.94
N ALA A 206 -31.63 9.20 -6.90
CA ALA A 206 -30.77 10.08 -7.69
C ALA A 206 -30.75 9.65 -9.17
N SER A 207 -30.82 10.62 -10.07
CA SER A 207 -30.72 10.36 -11.51
C SER A 207 -29.29 9.99 -11.89
N ARG A 208 -29.11 8.96 -12.71
CA ARG A 208 -27.77 8.51 -13.16
C ARG A 208 -27.00 9.65 -13.85
N GLY A 209 -25.77 9.89 -13.41
CA GLY A 209 -24.89 10.95 -13.92
C GLY A 209 -25.24 12.36 -13.42
N SER A 210 -26.19 12.51 -12.49
CA SER A 210 -26.53 13.81 -11.92
C SER A 210 -25.58 14.23 -10.79
N PRO A 211 -25.44 15.54 -10.50
CA PRO A 211 -24.73 16.01 -9.30
C PRO A 211 -25.27 15.42 -8.00
N GLN A 212 -26.56 15.10 -7.95
CA GLN A 212 -27.20 14.43 -6.82
C GLN A 212 -26.71 12.99 -6.65
N GLU A 213 -26.39 12.27 -7.73
CA GLU A 213 -25.79 10.93 -7.64
C GLU A 213 -24.35 11.01 -7.10
N ALA A 214 -23.57 12.01 -7.52
CA ALA A 214 -22.23 12.24 -6.98
C ALA A 214 -22.27 12.55 -5.47
N ALA A 215 -23.05 13.55 -5.06
CA ALA A 215 -23.21 13.92 -3.65
C ALA A 215 -23.74 12.76 -2.77
N LYS A 216 -24.63 11.91 -3.33
CA LYS A 216 -25.09 10.69 -2.67
C LYS A 216 -23.95 9.69 -2.47
N LEU A 217 -23.12 9.46 -3.49
CA LEU A 217 -21.97 8.53 -3.39
C LEU A 217 -20.96 9.03 -2.37
N ASP A 218 -20.64 10.33 -2.37
CA ASP A 218 -19.75 10.97 -1.39
C ASP A 218 -20.26 10.76 0.04
N LYS A 219 -21.54 11.07 0.29
CA LYS A 219 -22.22 10.84 1.58
C LYS A 219 -22.19 9.36 2.01
N CYS A 220 -22.38 8.43 1.07
CA CYS A 220 -22.31 7.00 1.36
C CYS A 220 -20.89 6.57 1.76
N LEU A 221 -19.86 7.12 1.10
CA LEU A 221 -18.46 6.83 1.41
C LEU A 221 -18.02 7.47 2.73
N GLU A 222 -18.48 8.67 3.06
CA GLU A 222 -18.24 9.33 4.36
C GLU A 222 -18.83 8.48 5.51
N LEU A 223 -20.09 8.07 5.40
CA LEU A 223 -20.75 7.21 6.38
C LEU A 223 -20.09 5.83 6.49
N GLN A 224 -19.63 5.24 5.37
CA GLN A 224 -18.89 3.98 5.37
C GLN A 224 -17.51 4.12 6.04
N GLY A 225 -16.79 5.21 5.78
CA GLY A 225 -15.52 5.55 6.44
C GLY A 225 -15.70 5.66 7.96
N GLY A 226 -16.72 6.42 8.39
CA GLY A 226 -17.07 6.53 9.81
C GLY A 226 -17.50 5.20 10.47
N ILE A 227 -17.90 4.18 9.72
CA ILE A 227 -18.10 2.81 10.21
C ILE A 227 -16.75 2.06 10.30
N ALA A 228 -15.90 2.18 9.27
CA ALA A 228 -14.58 1.57 9.24
C ALA A 228 -13.67 2.08 10.38
N ASP A 229 -13.77 3.36 10.74
CA ASP A 229 -13.04 3.94 11.89
C ASP A 229 -13.44 3.30 13.22
N LYS A 230 -14.75 3.11 13.43
CA LYS A 230 -15.28 2.42 14.63
C LYS A 230 -14.84 0.95 14.64
N MET A 231 -14.77 0.30 13.48
CA MET A 231 -14.26 -1.06 13.35
C MET A 231 -12.76 -1.14 13.69
N THR A 232 -11.95 -0.20 13.19
CA THR A 232 -10.53 -0.07 13.58
C THR A 232 -10.38 0.11 15.09
N ALA A 233 -11.19 0.99 15.68
CA ALA A 233 -11.19 1.22 17.13
C ALA A 233 -11.57 -0.04 17.93
N LEU A 234 -12.58 -0.80 17.49
CA LEU A 234 -13.02 -2.05 18.11
C LEU A 234 -11.91 -3.11 18.05
N MET A 235 -11.30 -3.33 16.88
CA MET A 235 -10.23 -4.32 16.70
C MET A 235 -8.97 -3.95 17.51
N ALA A 236 -8.68 -2.65 17.67
CA ALA A 236 -7.61 -2.17 18.54
C ALA A 236 -7.85 -2.45 20.04
N LEU A 237 -9.10 -2.75 20.46
CA LEU A 237 -9.43 -3.23 21.81
C LEU A 237 -9.24 -4.75 22.01
N MET A 238 -9.02 -5.51 20.93
CA MET A 238 -8.75 -6.96 20.96
C MET A 238 -7.26 -7.31 21.04
N VAL A 239 -6.36 -6.36 20.74
CA VAL A 239 -4.92 -6.56 20.91
C VAL A 239 -4.61 -6.71 22.42
N PRO A 240 -3.88 -7.76 22.88
CA PRO A 240 -3.57 -7.94 24.31
C PRO A 240 -2.81 -6.75 24.92
N GLU A 241 -3.08 -6.38 26.19
CA GLU A 241 -2.45 -5.21 26.87
C GLU A 241 -0.92 -5.24 26.83
N ASN A 242 -0.33 -6.44 26.97
CA ASN A 242 1.11 -6.67 26.99
C ASN A 242 1.61 -7.41 25.75
N TYR A 243 0.89 -7.32 24.62
CA TYR A 243 1.40 -7.87 23.37
C TYR A 243 2.72 -7.17 23.01
N LYS A 244 3.75 -7.98 22.73
CA LYS A 244 5.06 -7.54 22.29
C LYS A 244 5.51 -8.48 21.19
N VAL A 245 6.04 -7.90 20.12
CA VAL A 245 6.70 -8.67 19.07
C VAL A 245 8.07 -9.08 19.61
N PRO A 246 8.45 -10.37 19.54
CA PRO A 246 9.79 -10.78 19.95
C PRO A 246 10.82 -10.23 18.96
N VAL A 247 11.83 -9.54 19.49
CA VAL A 247 12.96 -9.00 18.74
C VAL A 247 14.23 -9.73 19.19
N PRO A 248 15.07 -10.25 18.26
CA PRO A 248 16.34 -10.88 18.59
C PRO A 248 17.25 -9.99 19.46
N GLN A 249 18.01 -10.61 20.37
CA GLN A 249 18.85 -9.91 21.35
C GLN A 249 19.91 -8.99 20.70
N GLU A 250 20.36 -9.33 19.49
CA GLU A 250 21.26 -8.53 18.66
C GLU A 250 20.66 -7.18 18.19
N PHE A 251 19.34 -7.10 18.06
CA PHE A 251 18.60 -5.87 17.69
C PHE A 251 17.94 -5.19 18.89
N ALA A 252 18.12 -5.70 20.11
CA ALA A 252 17.52 -5.14 21.33
C ALA A 252 18.01 -3.71 21.65
N SER A 253 19.17 -3.30 21.13
CA SER A 253 19.76 -1.96 21.25
C SER A 253 19.26 -0.95 20.21
N LEU A 254 18.42 -1.38 19.26
CA LEU A 254 17.77 -0.49 18.29
C LEU A 254 16.45 0.06 18.86
N PRO A 255 16.00 1.27 18.46
CA PRO A 255 14.69 1.76 18.84
C PRO A 255 13.58 0.86 18.30
N GLN A 256 12.57 0.56 19.12
CA GLN A 256 11.47 -0.34 18.78
C GLN A 256 10.12 0.34 18.98
N LEU A 257 9.21 0.22 18.02
CA LEU A 257 7.83 0.66 18.19
C LEU A 257 6.99 -0.51 18.70
N GLN A 258 6.53 -0.44 19.95
CA GLN A 258 5.69 -1.48 20.56
C GLN A 258 4.21 -1.05 20.47
N GLY A 259 3.73 -0.91 19.24
CA GLY A 259 2.41 -0.37 18.93
C GLY A 259 2.30 0.22 17.52
N ARG A 260 1.37 1.17 17.36
CA ARG A 260 1.27 2.04 16.19
C ARG A 260 1.60 3.47 16.56
N ALA A 261 2.19 4.19 15.61
CA ALA A 261 2.34 5.63 15.67
C ALA A 261 1.71 6.26 14.42
N LYS A 262 1.17 7.47 14.56
CA LYS A 262 0.70 8.27 13.43
C LYS A 262 1.70 9.39 13.18
N VAL A 263 2.14 9.53 11.93
CA VAL A 263 3.10 10.55 11.51
C VAL A 263 2.46 11.43 10.45
N GLU A 264 2.43 12.73 10.70
CA GLU A 264 2.12 13.74 9.69
C GLU A 264 3.43 14.20 9.03
N MET A 265 3.45 14.27 7.70
CA MET A 265 4.57 14.78 6.93
C MET A 265 4.08 15.78 5.88
N VAL A 266 4.72 16.95 5.85
CA VAL A 266 4.36 18.06 4.95
C VAL A 266 5.44 18.22 3.91
N VAL A 267 5.08 18.19 2.62
CA VAL A 267 6.00 18.33 1.48
C VAL A 267 5.65 19.59 0.67
N LYS A 268 6.68 20.30 0.20
CA LYS A 268 6.57 21.44 -0.73
C LYS A 268 7.31 21.16 -2.04
N LYS A 269 6.75 21.69 -3.12
CA LYS A 269 7.37 21.72 -4.44
C LYS A 269 8.67 22.52 -4.43
N ALA A 270 9.71 22.00 -5.06
CA ALA A 270 11.01 22.66 -5.16
C ALA A 270 10.99 23.95 -5.99
N ASP A 271 10.12 24.00 -7.00
CA ASP A 271 9.98 25.12 -7.96
C ASP A 271 8.95 26.18 -7.52
N GLY A 272 8.32 26.01 -6.35
CA GLY A 272 7.25 26.88 -5.86
C GLY A 272 5.91 26.72 -6.59
N SER A 273 5.75 25.70 -7.43
CA SER A 273 4.45 25.31 -7.99
C SER A 273 3.52 24.76 -6.90
N LYS A 274 2.25 24.55 -7.26
CA LYS A 274 1.23 23.95 -6.38
C LYS A 274 0.98 22.51 -6.79
N PHE A 275 0.62 21.66 -5.84
CA PHE A 275 0.17 20.30 -6.11
C PHE A 275 -1.25 20.31 -6.70
N ASP A 276 -1.50 19.53 -7.75
CA ASP A 276 -2.82 19.41 -8.39
C ASP A 276 -3.53 18.09 -8.01
N LEU A 277 -4.57 18.21 -7.18
CA LEU A 277 -5.55 17.15 -6.97
C LEU A 277 -6.87 17.49 -7.66
N GLU A 278 -7.04 16.94 -8.87
CA GLU A 278 -8.31 16.97 -9.63
C GLU A 278 -8.79 18.40 -9.97
N GLY A 279 -7.86 19.27 -10.32
CA GLY A 279 -8.08 20.69 -10.61
C GLY A 279 -8.10 21.58 -9.37
N ARG A 280 -7.87 21.03 -8.16
CA ARG A 280 -7.69 21.79 -6.92
C ARG A 280 -6.20 21.94 -6.63
N LEU A 281 -5.75 23.18 -6.47
CA LEU A 281 -4.34 23.50 -6.24
C LEU A 281 -4.04 23.69 -4.74
N TYR A 282 -3.00 23.02 -4.25
CA TYR A 282 -2.55 23.07 -2.86
C TYR A 282 -1.10 23.54 -2.76
N ASP A 283 -0.82 24.44 -1.82
CA ASP A 283 0.55 24.93 -1.56
C ASP A 283 1.44 23.89 -0.85
N GLU A 284 0.83 22.89 -0.22
CA GLU A 284 1.47 21.88 0.59
C GLU A 284 0.78 20.52 0.37
N ALA A 285 1.57 19.47 0.20
CA ALA A 285 1.10 18.09 0.27
C ALA A 285 1.20 17.62 1.72
N LYS A 286 0.06 17.28 2.33
CA LYS A 286 0.00 16.75 3.70
C LYS A 286 -0.27 15.25 3.67
N LEU A 287 0.71 14.47 4.09
CA LEU A 287 0.67 13.02 4.15
C LEU A 287 0.47 12.59 5.61
N VAL A 288 -0.53 11.75 5.87
CA VAL A 288 -0.72 11.11 7.18
C VAL A 288 -0.47 9.63 7.04
N MET A 289 0.49 9.12 7.79
CA MET A 289 0.92 7.72 7.74
C MET A 289 0.68 7.05 9.10
N VAL A 290 0.24 5.79 9.06
CA VAL A 290 0.24 4.92 10.23
C VAL A 290 1.43 3.97 10.11
N VAL A 291 2.33 4.07 11.07
CA VAL A 291 3.55 3.27 11.21
C VAL A 291 3.23 2.11 12.14
N ASP A 292 3.52 0.88 11.73
CA ASP A 292 3.09 -0.34 12.40
C ASP A 292 4.26 -1.16 12.98
N GLY A 293 4.45 -1.02 14.28
CA GLY A 293 5.42 -1.80 15.05
C GLY A 293 4.90 -3.15 15.53
N TRP A 294 3.64 -3.49 15.25
CA TRP A 294 3.13 -4.85 15.49
C TRP A 294 3.65 -5.85 14.46
N ASN A 295 4.00 -5.39 13.25
CA ASN A 295 4.60 -6.24 12.23
C ASN A 295 6.07 -5.93 11.94
N ALA A 296 6.49 -4.67 12.14
CA ALA A 296 7.85 -4.23 11.87
C ALA A 296 8.42 -3.40 13.05
N PRO A 297 8.55 -3.99 14.27
CA PRO A 297 8.91 -3.25 15.49
C PRO A 297 10.22 -2.46 15.37
N VAL A 298 11.27 -3.01 14.76
CA VAL A 298 12.59 -2.37 14.67
C VAL A 298 12.59 -1.32 13.56
N THR A 299 12.01 -1.62 12.40
CA THR A 299 11.92 -0.70 11.25
C THR A 299 11.05 0.51 11.57
N ALA A 300 9.85 0.26 12.11
CA ALA A 300 8.94 1.31 12.57
C ALA A 300 9.53 2.10 13.75
N GLY A 301 10.18 1.42 14.70
CA GLY A 301 10.86 2.05 15.83
C GLY A 301 11.95 3.02 15.40
N ASN A 302 12.81 2.60 14.47
CA ASN A 302 13.83 3.46 13.90
C ASN A 302 13.21 4.66 13.14
N PHE A 303 12.22 4.45 12.28
CA PHE A 303 11.56 5.55 11.55
C PHE A 303 10.96 6.59 12.51
N VAL A 304 10.22 6.15 13.54
CA VAL A 304 9.60 7.05 14.53
C VAL A 304 10.65 7.74 15.42
N ASP A 305 11.79 7.09 15.74
CA ASP A 305 12.92 7.76 16.41
C ASP A 305 13.47 8.92 15.55
N LEU A 306 13.70 8.69 14.26
CA LEU A 306 14.21 9.71 13.33
C LEU A 306 13.22 10.87 13.13
N VAL A 307 11.92 10.58 12.97
CA VAL A 307 10.87 11.62 12.96
C VAL A 307 10.88 12.41 14.28
N SER A 308 10.98 11.74 15.43
CA SER A 308 11.01 12.42 16.74
C SER A 308 12.23 13.31 16.97
N LYS A 309 13.30 13.13 16.18
CA LYS A 309 14.53 13.93 16.19
C LYS A 309 14.54 15.05 15.16
N GLY A 310 13.49 15.20 14.36
CA GLY A 310 13.44 16.14 13.23
C GLY A 310 14.38 15.76 12.08
N PHE A 311 14.88 14.52 12.00
CA PHE A 311 15.89 14.12 11.01
C PHE A 311 15.43 14.33 9.55
N TYR A 312 14.14 14.15 9.29
CA TYR A 312 13.55 14.32 7.95
C TYR A 312 13.17 15.77 7.62
N ASP A 313 13.30 16.71 8.56
CA ASP A 313 12.96 18.12 8.31
C ASP A 313 13.95 18.74 7.33
N SER A 314 13.44 19.51 6.37
CA SER A 314 14.17 20.09 5.24
C SER A 314 14.88 19.07 4.32
N MET A 315 14.62 17.76 4.45
CA MET A 315 15.16 16.77 3.54
C MET A 315 14.48 16.80 2.17
N LYS A 316 15.25 16.54 1.12
CA LYS A 316 14.75 16.47 -0.25
C LYS A 316 14.27 15.06 -0.61
N ILE A 317 13.34 14.98 -1.55
CA ILE A 317 13.02 13.75 -2.28
C ILE A 317 14.18 13.44 -3.22
N SER A 318 14.82 12.29 -3.03
CA SER A 318 16.04 11.89 -3.75
C SER A 318 15.76 11.08 -5.02
N ARG A 319 14.60 10.42 -5.10
CA ARG A 319 14.15 9.65 -6.27
C ARG A 319 12.62 9.69 -6.38
N SER A 320 12.12 9.84 -7.60
CA SER A 320 10.71 9.77 -7.95
C SER A 320 10.61 9.32 -9.41
N ASP A 321 10.29 8.04 -9.64
CA ASP A 321 10.35 7.40 -10.96
C ASP A 321 9.02 6.79 -11.43
N GLY A 322 7.92 7.12 -10.74
CA GLY A 322 6.58 6.60 -11.02
C GLY A 322 6.28 5.24 -10.39
N PHE A 323 7.30 4.51 -9.91
CA PHE A 323 7.11 3.29 -9.10
C PHE A 323 7.28 3.57 -7.62
N VAL A 324 8.23 4.42 -7.26
CA VAL A 324 8.49 4.84 -5.87
C VAL A 324 8.78 6.33 -5.76
N VAL A 325 8.47 6.91 -4.60
CA VAL A 325 9.02 8.19 -4.12
C VAL A 325 9.91 7.86 -2.93
N GLN A 326 11.20 8.22 -2.98
CA GLN A 326 12.19 7.88 -1.96
C GLN A 326 12.88 9.13 -1.40
N THR A 327 13.19 9.08 -0.11
CA THR A 327 13.82 10.17 0.65
C THR A 327 14.63 9.61 1.83
N GLY A 328 15.09 10.46 2.75
CA GLY A 328 15.86 10.05 3.94
C GLY A 328 17.35 9.85 3.69
N LYS A 329 17.87 10.27 2.53
CA LYS A 329 19.31 10.26 2.20
C LYS A 329 19.94 11.60 2.62
N PRO A 330 20.98 11.62 3.47
CA PRO A 330 21.71 12.85 3.77
C PRO A 330 22.38 13.45 2.53
N ASP A 331 22.40 14.78 2.41
CA ASP A 331 23.09 15.52 1.33
C ASP A 331 24.64 15.35 1.42
N SER A 332 25.18 14.97 2.58
CA SER A 332 26.61 14.71 2.77
C SER A 332 26.88 13.70 3.90
N GLY A 333 28.06 13.08 3.88
CA GLY A 333 28.47 12.05 4.85
C GLY A 333 28.02 10.63 4.46
N PRO A 334 28.03 9.69 5.43
CA PRO A 334 27.62 8.30 5.21
C PRO A 334 26.17 8.15 4.76
N GLU A 335 25.87 7.09 3.99
CA GLU A 335 24.49 6.75 3.63
C GLU A 335 23.73 6.13 4.82
N GLY A 336 23.02 7.00 5.55
CA GLY A 336 22.14 6.63 6.65
C GLY A 336 22.12 7.67 7.78
N TYR A 337 21.36 7.39 8.84
CA TYR A 337 21.44 8.17 10.08
C TYR A 337 22.66 7.74 10.90
N VAL A 338 23.55 8.68 11.23
CA VAL A 338 24.68 8.45 12.14
C VAL A 338 24.30 8.95 13.55
N PRO A 339 24.23 8.07 14.58
CA PRO A 339 23.99 8.48 15.96
C PRO A 339 25.07 9.43 16.49
N THR A 340 24.75 10.22 17.51
CA THR A 340 25.64 11.22 18.07
C THR A 340 26.85 10.54 18.74
N GLY A 341 28.05 10.82 18.23
CA GLY A 341 29.29 10.18 18.69
C GLY A 341 29.59 8.81 18.07
N ALA A 342 28.73 8.31 17.18
CA ALA A 342 29.06 7.18 16.32
C ALA A 342 29.90 7.63 15.11
N LYS A 343 30.61 6.69 14.49
CA LYS A 343 31.29 6.89 13.19
C LYS A 343 30.50 6.30 12.02
N GLU A 344 29.81 5.20 12.28
CA GLU A 344 29.02 4.47 11.30
C GLU A 344 27.52 4.79 11.43
N PRO A 345 26.75 4.69 10.33
CA PRO A 345 25.30 4.76 10.40
C PRO A 345 24.71 3.67 11.29
N ARG A 346 23.60 4.00 11.97
CA ARG A 346 22.71 3.00 12.56
C ARG A 346 22.17 2.13 11.42
N ARG A 347 22.46 0.84 11.48
CA ARG A 347 21.89 -0.19 10.61
C ARG A 347 20.64 -0.80 11.24
N VAL A 348 19.71 -1.17 10.37
CA VAL A 348 18.42 -1.80 10.69
C VAL A 348 18.30 -3.04 9.80
N PRO A 349 17.99 -4.22 10.37
CA PRO A 349 17.85 -5.43 9.58
C PRO A 349 16.64 -5.35 8.63
N LEU A 350 16.69 -6.13 7.55
CA LEU A 350 15.48 -6.47 6.79
C LEU A 350 14.53 -7.19 7.75
N GLU A 351 13.32 -6.67 7.91
CA GLU A 351 12.32 -7.15 8.85
C GLU A 351 11.05 -7.48 8.07
N ILE A 352 10.70 -8.76 8.00
CA ILE A 352 9.53 -9.25 7.24
C ILE A 352 8.71 -10.11 8.17
N PHE A 353 7.39 -9.89 8.21
CA PHE A 353 6.48 -10.79 8.92
C PHE A 353 5.69 -11.61 7.89
N VAL A 354 5.93 -12.93 7.85
CA VAL A 354 5.16 -13.87 7.04
C VAL A 354 3.85 -14.23 7.78
N LYS A 355 2.73 -14.20 7.05
CA LYS A 355 1.40 -14.46 7.60
C LYS A 355 1.29 -15.91 8.12
N GLY A 356 1.10 -16.04 9.43
CA GLY A 356 0.98 -17.34 10.12
C GLY A 356 2.18 -17.68 11.00
N ASP A 357 3.29 -16.93 10.89
CA ASP A 357 4.41 -17.03 11.82
C ASP A 357 4.03 -16.41 13.18
N ASN A 358 4.84 -16.68 14.22
CA ASN A 358 4.67 -16.08 15.55
C ASN A 358 5.50 -14.80 15.73
N ALA A 359 6.38 -14.48 14.78
CA ALA A 359 7.35 -13.39 14.85
C ALA A 359 7.80 -12.99 13.42
N PRO A 360 8.34 -11.77 13.24
CA PRO A 360 9.10 -11.43 12.03
C PRO A 360 10.37 -12.27 11.88
N MET A 361 10.76 -12.53 10.63
CA MET A 361 12.12 -12.89 10.24
C MET A 361 12.98 -11.63 10.15
N TYR A 362 14.30 -11.79 10.35
CA TYR A 362 15.26 -10.69 10.36
C TYR A 362 16.49 -11.04 9.52
N GLY A 363 16.94 -10.10 8.68
CA GLY A 363 18.19 -10.19 7.91
C GLY A 363 18.18 -11.12 6.70
N GLU A 364 17.03 -11.70 6.37
CA GLU A 364 16.86 -12.67 5.28
C GLU A 364 15.60 -12.33 4.47
N THR A 365 15.63 -12.55 3.15
CA THR A 365 14.46 -12.44 2.29
C THR A 365 13.63 -13.73 2.33
N THR A 366 12.36 -13.67 1.95
CA THR A 366 11.54 -14.90 1.85
C THR A 366 12.06 -15.86 0.80
N GLU A 367 12.81 -15.40 -0.22
CA GLU A 367 13.42 -16.26 -1.24
C GLU A 367 14.61 -17.06 -0.70
N GLU A 368 15.46 -16.44 0.12
CA GLU A 368 16.60 -17.08 0.80
C GLU A 368 16.11 -18.12 1.83
N ASP A 369 15.09 -17.77 2.62
CA ASP A 369 14.38 -18.66 3.57
C ASP A 369 13.49 -19.73 2.86
N GLY A 370 13.55 -19.85 1.54
CA GLY A 370 12.84 -20.86 0.76
C GLY A 370 11.31 -20.71 0.71
N ARG A 371 10.78 -19.60 1.23
CA ARG A 371 9.35 -19.23 1.30
C ARG A 371 8.97 -18.09 0.35
N GLY A 372 9.65 -17.94 -0.79
CA GLY A 372 9.53 -16.78 -1.70
C GLY A 372 8.13 -16.40 -2.19
N PHE A 373 7.15 -17.31 -2.10
CA PHE A 373 5.73 -17.05 -2.44
C PHE A 373 4.81 -16.89 -1.23
N ALA A 374 5.34 -16.84 -0.01
CA ALA A 374 4.55 -16.68 1.20
C ALA A 374 3.99 -15.25 1.33
N ALA A 375 2.72 -15.14 1.73
CA ALA A 375 2.09 -13.84 1.94
C ALA A 375 2.64 -13.19 3.21
N THR A 376 2.99 -11.91 3.14
CA THR A 376 3.35 -11.10 4.30
C THR A 376 2.11 -10.64 5.08
N THR A 377 2.29 -10.30 6.35
CA THR A 377 1.19 -9.73 7.17
C THR A 377 0.87 -8.29 6.76
N LEU A 378 1.89 -7.50 6.38
CA LEU A 378 1.75 -6.20 5.72
C LEU A 378 2.23 -6.31 4.25
N PRO A 379 1.32 -6.48 3.28
CA PRO A 379 1.69 -6.57 1.87
C PRO A 379 1.82 -5.19 1.22
N PHE A 380 2.68 -5.09 0.20
CA PHE A 380 2.87 -3.93 -0.67
C PHE A 380 1.73 -3.80 -1.70
N GLN A 381 0.48 -3.75 -1.24
CA GLN A 381 -0.73 -3.68 -2.10
C GLN A 381 -1.37 -2.27 -2.14
N ALA A 382 -1.24 -1.48 -1.08
CA ALA A 382 -1.80 -0.13 -1.03
C ALA A 382 -0.86 0.91 -1.67
N TYR A 383 -1.47 1.86 -2.39
CA TYR A 383 -0.79 3.05 -2.88
C TYR A 383 -0.35 3.91 -1.69
N GLY A 384 0.92 4.32 -1.65
CA GLY A 384 1.51 4.98 -0.49
C GLY A 384 1.91 4.04 0.66
N ALA A 385 2.06 2.73 0.42
CA ALA A 385 2.70 1.81 1.36
C ALA A 385 4.16 2.21 1.63
N LEU A 386 4.59 2.10 2.89
CA LEU A 386 5.93 2.51 3.35
C LEU A 386 6.90 1.32 3.35
N GLY A 387 7.96 1.43 2.56
CA GLY A 387 9.06 0.46 2.53
C GLY A 387 10.38 1.06 2.99
N MET A 388 11.13 0.31 3.81
CA MET A 388 12.50 0.69 4.20
C MET A 388 13.45 0.44 3.02
N ALA A 389 14.22 1.45 2.61
CA ALA A 389 15.19 1.28 1.54
C ALA A 389 16.47 0.61 2.07
N ARG A 390 17.03 -0.28 1.24
CA ARG A 390 18.26 -1.03 1.52
C ARG A 390 19.10 -1.17 0.25
N SER A 391 20.38 -1.51 0.42
CA SER A 391 21.22 -2.05 -0.63
C SER A 391 20.69 -3.42 -1.08
N GLU A 392 20.82 -3.71 -2.38
CA GLU A 392 20.34 -4.95 -2.99
C GLU A 392 21.01 -6.21 -2.38
N PHE A 393 22.33 -6.16 -2.19
CA PHE A 393 23.16 -7.28 -1.75
C PHE A 393 23.47 -7.31 -0.24
N ASP A 394 22.81 -6.45 0.55
CA ASP A 394 22.92 -6.45 2.01
C ASP A 394 21.55 -6.21 2.64
N ASN A 395 20.94 -7.31 3.11
CA ASN A 395 19.65 -7.29 3.80
C ASN A 395 19.68 -6.41 5.07
N ASN A 396 20.83 -6.22 5.71
CA ASN A 396 20.98 -5.46 6.96
C ASN A 396 21.47 -4.01 6.75
N SER A 397 21.50 -3.53 5.51
CA SER A 397 21.98 -2.17 5.17
C SER A 397 20.98 -1.04 5.47
N GLY A 398 19.73 -1.37 5.82
CA GLY A 398 18.66 -0.40 6.11
C GLY A 398 19.07 0.65 7.14
N SER A 399 18.59 1.88 7.01
CA SER A 399 18.96 2.97 7.94
C SER A 399 17.89 4.07 7.99
N SER A 400 18.12 5.23 7.37
CA SER A 400 17.17 6.35 7.36
C SER A 400 16.36 6.48 6.07
N GLN A 401 16.82 5.87 4.98
CA GLN A 401 16.18 5.97 3.68
C GLN A 401 14.91 5.12 3.63
N PHE A 402 13.80 5.70 3.20
CA PHE A 402 12.53 4.98 3.02
C PHE A 402 11.83 5.48 1.76
N PHE A 403 10.84 4.73 1.30
CA PHE A 403 10.05 5.07 0.13
C PHE A 403 8.55 4.85 0.33
N TRP A 404 7.75 5.62 -0.40
CA TRP A 404 6.35 5.31 -0.70
C TRP A 404 6.28 4.53 -2.00
N LEU A 405 5.52 3.43 -2.00
CA LEU A 405 5.17 2.70 -3.21
C LEU A 405 4.06 3.43 -3.98
N LEU A 406 4.27 3.71 -5.26
CA LEU A 406 3.26 4.28 -6.17
C LEU A 406 2.65 3.23 -7.11
N PHE A 407 3.20 2.03 -7.17
CA PHE A 407 2.76 1.03 -8.15
C PHE A 407 1.41 0.42 -7.78
N ASP A 408 0.51 0.31 -8.76
CA ASP A 408 -0.77 -0.37 -8.59
C ASP A 408 -0.61 -1.90 -8.72
N SER A 409 -0.94 -2.61 -7.64
CA SER A 409 -0.87 -4.08 -7.58
C SER A 409 -1.80 -4.83 -8.56
N ASP A 410 -2.79 -4.18 -9.18
CA ASP A 410 -3.64 -4.83 -10.21
C ASP A 410 -2.83 -5.23 -11.47
N LEU A 411 -1.66 -4.62 -11.68
CA LEU A 411 -0.72 -5.00 -12.73
C LEU A 411 0.20 -6.17 -12.32
N THR A 412 0.10 -6.67 -11.07
CA THR A 412 0.82 -7.86 -10.61
C THR A 412 -0.04 -9.11 -10.69
N PRO A 413 0.47 -10.24 -11.23
CA PRO A 413 -0.27 -11.50 -11.25
C PRO A 413 -0.66 -11.94 -9.85
N ALA A 414 -1.97 -12.11 -9.63
CA ALA A 414 -2.54 -12.60 -8.37
C ALA A 414 -2.06 -11.83 -7.12
N GLY A 415 -2.04 -10.49 -7.18
CA GLY A 415 -1.91 -9.63 -5.99
C GLY A 415 -0.64 -9.83 -5.17
N LYS A 416 0.41 -10.37 -5.81
CA LYS A 416 1.74 -10.57 -5.24
C LYS A 416 2.62 -9.44 -5.70
N ASN A 417 3.01 -8.53 -4.81
CA ASN A 417 3.97 -7.51 -5.17
C ASN A 417 5.38 -8.13 -5.18
N PHE A 418 6.20 -7.79 -6.16
CA PHE A 418 7.62 -8.19 -6.22
C PHE A 418 8.45 -7.60 -5.06
N MET A 419 7.92 -6.61 -4.34
CA MET A 419 8.51 -6.04 -3.14
C MET A 419 8.23 -6.87 -1.87
N ASP A 420 7.15 -7.67 -1.87
CA ASP A 420 6.79 -8.53 -0.74
C ASP A 420 7.90 -9.57 -0.50
N GLY A 421 8.36 -9.68 0.74
CA GLY A 421 9.43 -10.61 1.10
C GLY A 421 10.84 -10.18 0.67
N ARG A 422 11.00 -9.04 -0.01
CA ARG A 422 12.30 -8.45 -0.37
C ARG A 422 12.63 -7.16 0.37
N TYR A 423 11.60 -6.44 0.84
CA TYR A 423 11.69 -5.20 1.60
C TYR A 423 10.80 -5.23 2.86
N ALA A 424 11.18 -4.48 3.89
CA ALA A 424 10.37 -4.30 5.09
C ALA A 424 9.23 -3.30 4.81
N CYS A 425 7.99 -3.79 4.71
CA CYS A 425 6.80 -2.94 4.76
C CYS A 425 6.48 -2.62 6.22
N PHE A 426 6.48 -1.35 6.59
CA PHE A 426 6.39 -0.93 8.01
C PHE A 426 5.24 0.05 8.30
N GLY A 427 4.36 0.28 7.34
CA GLY A 427 3.20 1.16 7.50
C GLY A 427 2.57 1.58 6.18
N TYR A 428 1.54 2.42 6.26
CA TYR A 428 0.81 2.91 5.09
C TYR A 428 0.42 4.37 5.24
N THR A 429 0.32 5.07 4.11
CA THR A 429 -0.28 6.40 4.03
C THR A 429 -1.81 6.25 4.05
N VAL A 430 -2.46 6.75 5.11
CA VAL A 430 -3.91 6.68 5.31
C VAL A 430 -4.64 7.98 4.91
N SER A 431 -3.91 9.08 4.73
CA SER A 431 -4.46 10.32 4.18
C SER A 431 -3.43 11.08 3.34
N GLY A 432 -3.90 11.76 2.29
CA GLY A 432 -3.07 12.53 1.38
C GLY A 432 -2.25 11.71 0.38
N ALA A 433 -2.45 10.39 0.29
CA ALA A 433 -1.69 9.53 -0.60
C ALA A 433 -1.72 10.04 -2.07
N ASP A 434 -2.84 10.60 -2.54
CA ASP A 434 -2.97 11.15 -3.89
C ASP A 434 -1.94 12.23 -4.25
N PHE A 435 -1.39 12.95 -3.27
CA PHE A 435 -0.31 13.92 -3.50
C PHE A 435 0.97 13.26 -4.02
N LEU A 436 1.24 12.01 -3.65
CA LEU A 436 2.47 11.28 -4.00
C LEU A 436 2.69 11.19 -5.51
N ARG A 437 1.60 11.14 -6.31
CA ARG A 437 1.64 11.11 -7.78
C ARG A 437 2.30 12.36 -8.38
N ASP A 438 2.28 13.47 -7.65
CA ASP A 438 2.78 14.77 -8.09
C ASP A 438 4.06 15.23 -7.38
N ILE A 439 4.53 14.49 -6.38
CA ILE A 439 5.86 14.71 -5.79
C ILE A 439 6.96 14.39 -6.83
N ARG A 440 8.04 15.17 -6.83
CA ARG A 440 9.18 15.07 -7.76
C ARG A 440 10.51 15.08 -7.01
N VAL A 441 11.58 14.70 -7.70
CA VAL A 441 12.96 14.82 -7.18
C VAL A 441 13.27 16.29 -6.89
N GLY A 442 13.83 16.56 -5.71
CA GLY A 442 14.14 17.90 -5.22
C GLY A 442 13.06 18.54 -4.35
N ASP A 443 11.81 18.07 -4.41
CA ASP A 443 10.74 18.51 -3.49
C ASP A 443 11.19 18.30 -2.04
N THR A 444 10.73 19.16 -1.13
CA THR A 444 11.29 19.24 0.22
C THR A 444 10.25 18.87 1.28
N ILE A 445 10.60 17.94 2.17
CA ILE A 445 9.87 17.68 3.40
C ILE A 445 10.08 18.88 4.32
N VAL A 446 9.04 19.69 4.50
CA VAL A 446 9.07 20.86 5.38
C VAL A 446 9.15 20.42 6.83
N SER A 447 8.39 19.38 7.19
CA SER A 447 8.36 18.84 8.54
C SER A 447 7.82 17.41 8.57
N ALA A 448 8.36 16.57 9.44
CA ALA A 448 7.77 15.29 9.83
C ALA A 448 7.50 15.26 11.35
N ARG A 449 6.27 14.95 11.78
CA ARG A 449 5.87 15.00 13.20
C ARG A 449 5.11 13.75 13.60
N VAL A 450 5.48 13.16 14.74
CA VAL A 450 4.70 12.09 15.37
C VAL A 450 3.52 12.75 16.09
N VAL A 451 2.30 12.52 15.59
CA VAL A 451 1.08 13.13 16.14
C VAL A 451 0.35 12.21 17.14
N GLU A 452 0.54 10.89 17.02
CA GLU A 452 0.00 9.89 17.96
C GLU A 452 1.01 8.74 18.17
N GLY A 453 0.99 8.10 19.34
CA GLY A 453 1.72 6.85 19.59
C GLY A 453 3.22 6.98 19.90
N ILE A 454 3.72 8.20 20.15
CA ILE A 454 5.13 8.41 20.56
C ILE A 454 5.48 7.71 21.88
N ASP A 455 4.50 7.48 22.75
CA ASP A 455 4.61 6.71 23.99
C ASP A 455 4.86 5.20 23.75
N LYS A 456 4.63 4.71 22.53
CA LYS A 456 4.93 3.33 22.11
C LYS A 456 6.37 3.14 21.63
N LEU A 457 7.12 4.21 21.44
CA LEU A 457 8.52 4.14 21.02
C LEU A 457 9.42 3.85 22.22
N GLN A 458 10.04 2.67 22.23
CA GLN A 458 11.05 2.27 23.21
C GLN A 458 12.44 2.61 22.67
N LYS A 459 13.10 3.58 23.30
CA LYS A 459 14.48 3.97 22.99
C LYS A 459 15.45 3.27 23.95
N THR A 460 16.35 2.45 23.42
CA THR A 460 17.36 1.70 24.19
C THR A 460 18.72 2.41 24.16
N GLY A 461 18.81 3.55 24.84
CA GLY A 461 20.04 4.33 24.99
C GLY A 461 19.82 5.64 25.76
N LYS A 462 20.90 6.32 26.17
CA LYS A 462 20.79 7.67 26.76
C LYS A 462 20.08 8.59 25.78
N SER A 463 19.18 9.45 26.30
CA SER A 463 18.44 10.41 25.48
C SER A 463 19.39 11.34 24.71
N GLU A 464 19.51 11.12 23.41
CA GLU A 464 20.20 12.05 22.52
C GLU A 464 19.37 13.34 22.43
N SER A 465 19.96 14.45 22.86
CA SER A 465 19.40 15.78 22.66
C SER A 465 19.22 16.06 21.16
N PRO A 466 18.17 16.78 20.73
CA PRO A 466 18.03 17.17 19.32
C PRO A 466 19.19 18.10 18.94
N SER A 467 20.12 17.60 18.12
CA SER A 467 21.30 18.33 17.64
C SER A 467 21.08 19.01 16.28
N TYR A 468 19.91 18.82 15.67
CA TYR A 468 19.54 19.40 14.38
C TYR A 468 18.59 20.58 14.57
N ALA A 469 19.16 21.71 15.00
CA ALA A 469 18.59 23.03 14.83
C ALA A 469 19.64 23.90 14.14
N VAL A 470 19.33 24.35 12.92
CA VAL A 470 20.11 25.31 12.12
C VAL A 470 19.16 26.39 11.65
#